data_AF-A0A1G5BWL8-F1
#
_entry.id   AF-A0A1G5BWL8-F1
#
_cell.length_a   1.000
_cell.length_b   1.000
_cell.length_c   1.000
_cell.angle_alpha   90.00
_cell.angle_beta   90.00
_cell.angle_gamma   90.00
#
_symmetry.space_group_name_H-M   'P 1'
#
loop_
_entity.id
_entity.type
_entity.pdbx_description
1 polymer ?
#
loop_
_entity_poly.entity_id
_entity_poly.type
_entity_poly.pdbx_seq_one_letter_code
_entity_poly.pdbx_strand_id
1 'polypeptide(L)'
;MLRYQSLLAANSRRHGAAVSLAEVLPPLVRLAGERSVNGEVLAENRALILVTTFYVLGISLERILPEAAGWPRPARRTVTIDGREDFAKHFMVSASIAAYADTTLADAIGLYKEVEDSRSGSGFSFNDIAADRAGTKFGEKAVASESSAQQLQRRVAAGLKDSDLMPVWSDLPEFMPEAEFKRRFGGVDAPAYRGMMQKIEQRVAALRVLH
;
A
#
# COMPACT_ATOMS: atom_id res chain seq x y z
N MET A 1 12.73 11.68 2.83
CA MET A 1 11.44 11.63 3.56
C MET A 1 10.83 13.00 3.85
N LEU A 2 11.53 13.98 4.46
CA LEU A 2 10.98 15.33 4.77
C LEU A 2 10.24 16.01 3.60
N ARG A 3 10.78 15.94 2.38
CA ARG A 3 10.14 16.55 1.20
C ARG A 3 8.80 15.90 0.85
N TYR A 4 8.69 14.57 0.93
CA TYR A 4 7.43 13.84 0.74
C TYR A 4 6.44 14.21 1.84
N GLN A 5 6.87 14.23 3.09
CA GLN A 5 6.04 14.65 4.23
C GLN A 5 5.51 16.07 4.04
N SER A 6 6.37 16.99 3.59
CA SER A 6 6.00 18.39 3.36
C SER A 6 4.99 18.54 2.21
N LEU A 7 5.21 17.82 1.10
CA LEU A 7 4.29 17.83 -0.04
C LEU A 7 2.93 17.23 0.34
N LEU A 8 2.94 16.13 1.08
CA LEU A 8 1.73 15.51 1.62
C LEU A 8 1.01 16.47 2.59
N ALA A 9 1.74 17.20 3.43
CA ALA A 9 1.15 18.18 4.33
C ALA A 9 0.51 19.36 3.60
N ALA A 10 1.08 19.80 2.48
CA ALA A 10 0.49 20.83 1.63
C ALA A 10 -0.77 20.33 0.90
N ASN A 11 -0.73 19.11 0.35
CA ASN A 11 -1.83 18.56 -0.44
C ASN A 11 -3.01 18.05 0.40
N SER A 12 -2.74 17.43 1.55
CA SER A 12 -3.77 16.88 2.46
C SER A 12 -4.85 17.89 2.85
N ARG A 13 -4.50 19.18 2.95
CA ARG A 13 -5.43 20.26 3.28
C ARG A 13 -6.44 20.55 2.17
N ARG A 14 -6.14 20.17 0.92
CA ARG A 14 -7.01 20.39 -0.25
C ARG A 14 -8.08 19.32 -0.41
N HIS A 15 -7.90 18.16 0.21
CA HIS A 15 -8.86 17.07 0.16
C HIS A 15 -9.96 17.22 1.21
N GLY A 16 -11.10 16.56 0.95
CA GLY A 16 -12.20 16.41 1.92
C GLY A 16 -11.84 15.47 3.07
N ALA A 17 -12.84 15.00 3.82
CA ALA A 17 -12.61 14.07 4.93
C ALA A 17 -12.00 12.73 4.48
N ALA A 18 -12.39 12.26 3.29
CA ALA A 18 -11.82 11.09 2.64
C ALA A 18 -11.10 11.48 1.34
N VAL A 19 -10.11 10.68 0.94
CA VAL A 19 -9.33 10.85 -0.30
C VAL A 19 -8.90 9.50 -0.85
N SER A 20 -8.94 9.31 -2.17
CA SER A 20 -8.44 8.08 -2.77
C SER A 20 -6.90 8.02 -2.73
N LEU A 21 -6.34 6.83 -2.49
CA LEU A 21 -4.90 6.59 -2.63
C LEU A 21 -4.40 6.90 -4.04
N ALA A 22 -5.24 6.68 -5.06
CA ALA A 22 -4.98 7.03 -6.45
C ALA A 22 -4.86 8.56 -6.68
N GLU A 23 -5.37 9.38 -5.76
CA GLU A 23 -5.15 10.84 -5.75
C GLU A 23 -3.90 11.24 -4.94
N VAL A 24 -3.58 10.48 -3.87
CA VAL A 24 -2.45 10.76 -2.98
C VAL A 24 -1.10 10.42 -3.63
N LEU A 25 -0.99 9.29 -4.32
CA LEU A 25 0.27 8.79 -4.86
C LEU A 25 0.86 9.62 -6.01
N PRO A 26 0.10 10.04 -7.06
CA PRO A 26 0.67 10.73 -8.22
C PRO A 26 1.53 11.98 -7.93
N PRO A 27 1.14 12.93 -7.04
CA PRO A 27 2.00 14.07 -6.73
C PRO A 27 3.30 13.66 -6.01
N LEU A 28 3.25 12.68 -5.10
CA LEU A 28 4.44 12.19 -4.40
C LEU A 28 5.40 11.48 -5.35
N VAL A 29 4.86 10.69 -6.27
CA VAL A 29 5.66 9.97 -7.26
C VAL A 29 6.27 10.90 -8.32
N ARG A 30 5.57 11.98 -8.72
CA ARG A 30 6.20 13.03 -9.55
C ARG A 30 7.43 13.63 -8.88
N LEU A 31 7.33 13.97 -7.60
CA LEU A 31 8.47 14.44 -6.82
C LEU A 31 9.60 13.40 -6.77
N ALA A 32 9.27 12.11 -6.64
CA ALA A 32 10.27 11.04 -6.69
C ALA A 32 10.98 10.96 -8.05
N GLY A 33 10.24 11.08 -9.15
CA GLY A 33 10.80 11.12 -10.50
C GLY A 33 11.74 12.30 -10.72
N GLU A 34 11.37 13.50 -10.27
CA GLU A 34 12.23 14.69 -10.33
C GLU A 34 13.54 14.50 -9.54
N ARG A 35 13.45 13.89 -8.35
CA ARG A 35 14.61 13.66 -7.48
C ARG A 35 15.52 12.54 -7.99
N SER A 36 14.94 11.56 -8.66
CA SER A 36 15.65 10.43 -9.25
C SER A 36 16.58 10.84 -10.40
N VAL A 37 16.47 12.06 -10.94
CA VAL A 37 17.40 12.58 -11.97
C VAL A 37 18.82 12.69 -11.41
N ASN A 38 18.96 13.04 -10.13
CA ASN A 38 20.26 13.25 -9.47
C ASN A 38 20.41 12.37 -8.21
N GLY A 39 19.59 11.34 -8.06
CA GLY A 39 19.51 10.53 -6.85
C GLY A 39 19.12 9.08 -7.15
N GLU A 40 19.16 8.24 -6.12
CA GLU A 40 18.86 6.82 -6.27
C GLU A 40 17.35 6.57 -6.37
N VAL A 41 16.90 6.09 -7.54
CA VAL A 41 15.48 5.83 -7.83
C VAL A 41 14.83 4.94 -6.75
N LEU A 42 15.54 3.89 -6.34
CA LEU A 42 15.05 2.91 -5.38
C LEU A 42 14.89 3.52 -3.99
N ALA A 43 15.82 4.39 -3.57
CA ALA A 43 15.75 5.09 -2.29
C ALA A 43 14.60 6.10 -2.26
N GLU A 44 14.36 6.81 -3.36
CA GLU A 44 13.23 7.74 -3.48
C GLU A 44 11.88 7.00 -3.43
N ASN A 45 11.77 5.85 -4.10
CA ASN A 45 10.58 4.98 -4.03
C ASN A 45 10.35 4.41 -2.63
N ARG A 46 11.40 3.94 -1.95
CA ARG A 46 11.29 3.48 -0.56
C ARG A 46 10.79 4.58 0.36
N ALA A 47 11.40 5.77 0.26
CA ALA A 47 11.03 6.92 1.09
C ALA A 47 9.58 7.39 0.84
N LEU A 48 9.11 7.42 -0.41
CA LEU A 48 7.73 7.83 -0.71
C LEU A 48 6.72 6.81 -0.22
N ILE A 49 7.01 5.50 -0.39
CA ILE A 49 6.13 4.42 0.07
C ILE A 49 5.98 4.50 1.57
N LEU A 50 7.09 4.57 2.31
CA LEU A 50 7.06 4.61 3.78
C LEU A 50 6.29 5.83 4.31
N VAL A 51 6.56 7.03 3.78
CA VAL A 51 5.85 8.25 4.18
C VAL A 51 4.34 8.13 3.91
N THR A 52 3.97 7.56 2.77
CA THR A 52 2.56 7.34 2.41
C THR A 52 1.90 6.31 3.32
N THR A 53 2.60 5.21 3.67
CA THR A 53 2.10 4.19 4.58
C THR A 53 1.80 4.76 5.97
N PHE A 54 2.70 5.55 6.54
CA PHE A 54 2.46 6.20 7.84
C PHE A 54 1.26 7.16 7.81
N TYR A 55 1.10 7.90 6.71
CA TYR A 55 -0.06 8.75 6.52
C TYR A 55 -1.38 7.97 6.43
N VAL A 56 -1.41 6.89 5.65
CA VAL A 56 -2.57 6.01 5.49
C VAL A 56 -2.97 5.36 6.82
N LEU A 57 -1.98 5.01 7.66
CA LEU A 57 -2.24 4.46 8.99
C LEU A 57 -2.60 5.52 10.03
N GLY A 58 -2.40 6.81 9.74
CA GLY A 58 -2.56 7.89 10.71
C GLY A 58 -1.54 7.83 11.85
N ILE A 59 -0.37 7.22 11.60
CA ILE A 59 0.72 7.08 12.57
C ILE A 59 1.76 8.16 12.29
N SER A 60 2.32 8.76 13.35
CA SER A 60 3.39 9.74 13.21
C SER A 60 4.70 9.07 12.79
N LEU A 61 5.37 9.62 11.78
CA LEU A 61 6.73 9.21 11.39
C LEU A 61 7.75 9.34 12.54
N GLU A 62 7.45 10.18 13.54
CA GLU A 62 8.25 10.35 14.77
C GLU A 62 8.51 9.02 15.50
N ARG A 63 7.64 8.02 15.33
CA ARG A 63 7.80 6.71 15.96
C ARG A 63 9.04 5.95 15.48
N ILE A 64 9.48 6.20 14.25
CA ILE A 64 10.64 5.55 13.64
C ILE A 64 11.76 6.53 13.26
N LEU A 65 11.44 7.83 13.22
CA LEU A 65 12.38 8.89 12.88
C LEU A 65 12.15 10.09 13.81
N PRO A 66 12.82 10.15 14.97
CA PRO A 66 12.62 11.20 15.98
C PRO A 66 12.76 12.63 15.43
N GLU A 67 13.62 12.85 14.43
CA GLU A 67 13.80 14.15 13.79
C GLU A 67 12.54 14.63 13.06
N ALA A 68 11.59 13.74 12.79
CA ALA A 68 10.31 14.08 12.18
C ALA A 68 9.39 14.90 13.12
N ALA A 69 9.74 15.07 14.39
CA ALA A 69 8.92 15.81 15.36
C ALA A 69 8.67 17.27 14.99
N GLY A 70 9.64 17.89 14.31
CA GLY A 70 9.53 19.26 13.81
C GLY A 70 8.99 19.37 12.38
N TRP A 71 8.64 18.25 11.72
CA TRP A 71 8.25 18.28 10.31
C TRP A 71 6.80 18.75 10.12
N PRO A 72 6.45 19.28 8.93
CA PRO A 72 5.06 19.59 8.61
C PRO A 72 4.15 18.36 8.78
N ARG A 73 3.06 18.51 9.54
CA ARG A 73 2.09 17.43 9.75
C ARG A 73 0.97 17.49 8.72
N PRO A 74 0.69 16.40 7.99
CA PRO A 74 -0.45 16.35 7.10
C PRO A 74 -1.77 16.36 7.85
N ALA A 75 -2.78 16.98 7.24
CA ALA A 75 -4.13 16.93 7.77
C ALA A 75 -4.63 15.48 7.74
N ARG A 76 -5.20 14.99 8.84
CA ARG A 76 -5.69 13.61 8.92
C ARG A 76 -6.89 13.42 8.00
N ARG A 77 -6.74 12.57 6.98
CA ARG A 77 -7.81 12.16 6.05
C ARG A 77 -7.96 10.64 6.08
N THR A 78 -9.17 10.15 5.86
CA THR A 78 -9.40 8.73 5.59
C THR A 78 -8.95 8.43 4.16
N VAL A 79 -7.84 7.71 4.01
CA VAL A 79 -7.35 7.30 2.69
C VAL A 79 -8.02 6.00 2.30
N THR A 80 -8.56 5.93 1.08
CA THR A 80 -9.32 4.77 0.61
C THR A 80 -8.79 4.23 -0.72
N ILE A 81 -9.07 2.97 -1.00
CA ILE A 81 -9.11 2.46 -2.38
C ILE A 81 -10.52 1.93 -2.60
N ASP A 82 -11.19 2.42 -3.64
CA ASP A 82 -12.59 2.11 -3.97
C ASP A 82 -13.55 2.36 -2.79
N GLY A 83 -13.31 3.47 -2.07
CA GLY A 83 -14.08 3.88 -0.89
C GLY A 83 -13.78 3.10 0.40
N ARG A 84 -12.91 2.09 0.38
CA ARG A 84 -12.53 1.25 1.54
C ARG A 84 -11.20 1.71 2.16
N GLU A 85 -11.23 2.08 3.44
CA GLU A 85 -10.03 2.51 4.21
C GLU A 85 -9.07 1.33 4.47
N ASP A 86 -9.63 0.17 4.79
CA ASP A 86 -8.90 -1.06 5.04
C ASP A 86 -8.07 -1.50 3.83
N PHE A 87 -8.60 -1.34 2.60
CA PHE A 87 -7.85 -1.66 1.38
C PHE A 87 -6.61 -0.79 1.22
N ALA A 88 -6.72 0.52 1.47
CA ALA A 88 -5.57 1.41 1.43
C ALA A 88 -4.50 1.02 2.45
N LYS A 89 -4.90 0.61 3.66
CA LYS A 89 -3.99 0.14 4.70
C LYS A 89 -3.28 -1.14 4.30
N HIS A 90 -4.02 -2.17 3.89
CA HIS A 90 -3.47 -3.44 3.39
C HIS A 90 -2.46 -3.20 2.26
N PHE A 91 -2.87 -2.44 1.25
CA PHE A 91 -2.03 -2.13 0.10
C PHE A 91 -0.73 -1.44 0.52
N MET A 92 -0.79 -0.35 1.29
CA MET A 92 0.40 0.45 1.61
C MET A 92 1.32 -0.23 2.62
N VAL A 93 0.78 -1.01 3.57
CA VAL A 93 1.60 -1.81 4.49
C VAL A 93 2.35 -2.89 3.71
N SER A 94 1.64 -3.66 2.88
CA SER A 94 2.23 -4.72 2.07
C SER A 94 3.25 -4.19 1.05
N ALA A 95 2.99 -3.03 0.45
CA ALA A 95 3.95 -2.34 -0.41
C ALA A 95 5.21 -1.89 0.35
N SER A 96 5.06 -1.38 1.57
CA SER A 96 6.19 -0.96 2.41
C SER A 96 7.03 -2.15 2.83
N ILE A 97 6.44 -3.27 3.23
CA ILE A 97 7.18 -4.49 3.58
C ILE A 97 7.97 -4.98 2.38
N ALA A 98 7.32 -5.11 1.22
CA ALA A 98 7.96 -5.59 0.00
C ALA A 98 9.11 -4.68 -0.48
N ALA A 99 8.94 -3.36 -0.41
CA ALA A 99 9.97 -2.41 -0.81
C ALA A 99 11.22 -2.44 0.09
N TYR A 100 11.09 -2.97 1.31
CA TYR A 100 12.14 -3.04 2.33
C TYR A 100 12.56 -4.48 2.68
N ALA A 101 12.03 -5.51 2.01
CA ALA A 101 12.29 -6.92 2.37
C ALA A 101 13.77 -7.32 2.29
N ASP A 102 14.53 -6.77 1.33
CA ASP A 102 15.98 -6.99 1.19
C ASP A 102 16.82 -6.08 2.08
N THR A 103 16.18 -5.24 2.90
CA THR A 103 16.84 -4.37 3.88
C THR A 103 16.57 -4.91 5.28
N THR A 104 17.56 -4.90 6.16
CA THR A 104 17.41 -5.36 7.54
C THR A 104 16.46 -4.42 8.30
N LEU A 105 15.14 -4.64 8.27
CA LEU A 105 14.18 -3.73 8.92
C LEU A 105 13.28 -4.42 9.96
N ALA A 106 13.51 -4.07 11.23
CA ALA A 106 12.62 -4.37 12.35
C ALA A 106 11.36 -3.48 12.36
N ASP A 107 11.44 -2.26 11.82
CA ASP A 107 10.38 -1.24 11.91
C ASP A 107 9.18 -1.53 11.01
N ALA A 108 9.40 -2.06 9.81
CA ALA A 108 8.33 -2.47 8.89
C ALA A 108 7.54 -3.67 9.45
N ILE A 109 8.22 -4.57 10.17
CA ILE A 109 7.60 -5.69 10.88
C ILE A 109 6.80 -5.18 12.09
N GLY A 110 7.32 -4.20 12.83
CA GLY A 110 6.59 -3.54 13.93
C GLY A 110 5.28 -2.90 13.46
N LEU A 111 5.31 -2.22 12.31
CA LEU A 111 4.12 -1.62 11.70
C LEU A 111 3.08 -2.68 11.31
N TYR A 112 3.52 -3.79 10.74
CA TYR A 112 2.65 -4.91 10.38
C TYR A 112 1.91 -5.48 11.60
N LYS A 113 2.62 -5.64 12.74
CA LYS A 113 2.03 -6.11 14.00
C LYS A 113 0.94 -5.17 14.53
N GLU A 114 1.19 -3.85 14.53
CA GLU A 114 0.18 -2.87 14.98
C GLU A 114 -1.09 -2.94 14.13
N VAL A 115 -0.95 -3.21 12.82
CA VAL A 115 -2.09 -3.40 11.93
C VAL A 115 -2.81 -4.74 12.18
N GLU A 116 -2.09 -5.84 12.39
CA GLU A 116 -2.70 -7.13 12.76
C GLU A 116 -3.47 -7.07 14.07
N ASP A 117 -2.92 -6.42 15.10
CA ASP A 117 -3.57 -6.26 16.41
C ASP A 117 -4.91 -5.53 16.30
N SER A 118 -5.02 -4.56 15.39
CA SER A 118 -6.25 -3.82 15.12
C SER A 118 -7.36 -4.65 14.46
N ARG A 119 -7.05 -5.86 13.95
CA ARG A 119 -7.94 -6.69 13.10
C ARG A 119 -8.47 -7.95 13.77
N SER A 120 -8.01 -8.27 14.98
CA SER A 120 -8.21 -9.57 15.67
C SER A 120 -9.67 -10.10 15.79
N GLY A 121 -10.70 -9.31 15.45
CA GLY A 121 -12.11 -9.73 15.49
C GLY A 121 -12.88 -9.84 14.16
N SER A 122 -12.27 -9.58 13.00
CA SER A 122 -13.03 -9.38 11.73
C SER A 122 -13.29 -10.67 10.91
N GLY A 123 -12.59 -11.77 11.19
CA GLY A 123 -12.66 -13.01 10.42
C GLY A 123 -11.77 -13.01 9.16
N PHE A 124 -11.78 -14.11 8.41
CA PHE A 124 -10.98 -14.28 7.19
C PHE A 124 -11.58 -13.50 6.01
N SER A 125 -10.72 -12.79 5.26
CA SER A 125 -11.14 -11.95 4.13
C SER A 125 -10.23 -12.15 2.91
N PHE A 126 -10.82 -12.58 1.78
CA PHE A 126 -10.10 -12.62 0.51
C PHE A 126 -9.94 -11.23 -0.11
N ASN A 127 -10.76 -10.25 0.29
CA ASN A 127 -10.58 -8.85 -0.09
C ASN A 127 -9.28 -8.29 0.48
N ASP A 128 -9.04 -8.56 1.75
CA ASP A 128 -7.81 -8.18 2.47
C ASP A 128 -6.59 -8.76 1.77
N ILE A 129 -6.64 -10.05 1.44
CA ILE A 129 -5.60 -10.72 0.65
C ILE A 129 -5.41 -10.04 -0.70
N ALA A 130 -6.48 -9.72 -1.43
CA ALA A 130 -6.36 -9.06 -2.73
C ALA A 130 -5.65 -7.70 -2.63
N ALA A 131 -5.95 -6.91 -1.60
CA ALA A 131 -5.28 -5.64 -1.33
C ALA A 131 -3.81 -5.85 -0.92
N ASP A 132 -3.53 -6.83 -0.07
CA ASP A 132 -2.16 -7.17 0.34
C ASP A 132 -1.31 -7.60 -0.85
N ARG A 133 -1.83 -8.50 -1.69
CA ARG A 133 -1.12 -9.00 -2.87
C ARG A 133 -0.86 -7.90 -3.90
N ALA A 134 -1.82 -7.00 -4.12
CA ALA A 134 -1.64 -5.83 -4.96
C ALA A 134 -0.55 -4.89 -4.40
N GLY A 135 -0.58 -4.63 -3.10
CA GLY A 135 0.43 -3.85 -2.39
C GLY A 135 1.83 -4.46 -2.49
N THR A 136 1.97 -5.75 -2.20
CA THR A 136 3.24 -6.48 -2.33
C THR A 136 3.83 -6.33 -3.73
N LYS A 137 3.04 -6.57 -4.78
CA LYS A 137 3.51 -6.45 -6.17
C LYS A 137 3.91 -5.02 -6.53
N PHE A 138 3.19 -4.03 -6.03
CA PHE A 138 3.57 -2.63 -6.19
C PHE A 138 4.93 -2.33 -5.54
N GLY A 139 5.13 -2.76 -4.28
CA GLY A 139 6.36 -2.58 -3.54
C GLY A 139 7.56 -3.27 -4.18
N GLU A 140 7.41 -4.55 -4.54
CA GLU A 140 8.43 -5.33 -5.29
C GLU A 140 8.86 -4.57 -6.55
N LYS A 141 7.88 -4.11 -7.33
CA LYS A 141 8.14 -3.44 -8.60
C LYS A 141 8.78 -2.07 -8.44
N ALA A 142 8.52 -1.40 -7.33
CA ALA A 142 9.11 -0.11 -6.98
C ALA A 142 10.61 -0.20 -6.70
N VAL A 143 11.14 -1.40 -6.40
CA VAL A 143 12.55 -1.61 -6.04
C VAL A 143 13.27 -2.70 -6.83
N ALA A 144 12.58 -3.42 -7.72
CA ALA A 144 13.15 -4.56 -8.47
C ALA A 144 14.38 -4.21 -9.33
N SER A 145 14.40 -3.02 -9.94
CA SER A 145 15.52 -2.47 -10.70
C SER A 145 15.27 -0.98 -10.97
N GLU A 146 16.30 -0.21 -11.32
CA GLU A 146 16.12 1.21 -11.67
C GLU A 146 15.11 1.40 -12.82
N SER A 147 15.20 0.58 -13.87
CA SER A 147 14.28 0.64 -15.01
C SER A 147 12.84 0.34 -14.59
N SER A 148 12.61 -0.71 -13.79
CA SER A 148 11.29 -1.05 -13.25
C SER A 148 10.73 0.08 -12.38
N ALA A 149 11.56 0.59 -11.47
CA ALA A 149 11.22 1.64 -10.53
C ALA A 149 10.84 2.95 -11.27
N GLN A 150 11.60 3.34 -12.29
CA GLN A 150 11.28 4.50 -13.12
C GLN A 150 10.02 4.30 -13.99
N GLN A 151 9.78 3.08 -14.50
CA GLN A 151 8.54 2.77 -15.23
C GLN A 151 7.32 2.92 -14.32
N LEU A 152 7.40 2.40 -13.09
CA LEU A 152 6.35 2.57 -12.09
C LEU A 152 6.15 4.06 -11.79
N GLN A 153 7.23 4.83 -11.60
CA GLN A 153 7.14 6.27 -11.38
C GLN A 153 6.39 6.98 -12.50
N ARG A 154 6.76 6.72 -13.77
CA ARG A 154 6.11 7.34 -14.93
C ARG A 154 4.61 7.03 -15.00
N ARG A 155 4.22 5.79 -14.71
CA ARG A 155 2.81 5.35 -14.76
C ARG A 155 1.98 6.03 -13.68
N VAL A 156 2.44 5.98 -12.44
CA VAL A 156 1.71 6.61 -11.32
C VAL A 156 1.68 8.13 -11.48
N ALA A 157 2.77 8.75 -11.97
CA ALA A 157 2.83 10.18 -12.23
C ALA A 157 1.84 10.65 -13.31
N ALA A 158 1.51 9.79 -14.28
CA ALA A 158 0.52 10.07 -15.32
C ALA A 158 -0.93 10.07 -14.81
N GLY A 159 -1.16 9.61 -13.57
CA GLY A 159 -2.47 9.50 -12.93
C GLY A 159 -2.89 8.06 -12.71
N LEU A 160 -3.80 7.88 -11.76
CA LEU A 160 -4.33 6.57 -11.36
C LEU A 160 -5.84 6.65 -11.17
N LYS A 161 -6.48 5.49 -11.25
CA LYS A 161 -7.78 5.19 -10.69
C LYS A 161 -7.64 4.12 -9.62
N ASP A 162 -8.63 3.98 -8.75
CA ASP A 162 -8.62 2.91 -7.73
C ASP A 162 -8.54 1.51 -8.35
N SER A 163 -9.15 1.31 -9.53
CA SER A 163 -9.04 0.07 -10.30
C SER A 163 -7.64 -0.24 -10.83
N ASP A 164 -6.72 0.72 -10.79
CA ASP A 164 -5.31 0.48 -11.11
C ASP A 164 -4.53 -0.05 -9.90
N LEU A 165 -5.06 0.11 -8.69
CA LEU A 165 -4.43 -0.29 -7.42
C LEU A 165 -5.08 -1.53 -6.79
N MET A 166 -6.39 -1.71 -6.96
CA MET A 166 -7.14 -2.84 -6.42
C MET A 166 -7.77 -3.66 -7.54
N PRO A 167 -7.60 -4.99 -7.57
CA PRO A 167 -8.32 -5.83 -8.51
C PRO A 167 -9.82 -5.81 -8.24
N VAL A 168 -10.62 -6.32 -9.19
CA VAL A 168 -12.05 -6.57 -8.92
C VAL A 168 -12.18 -7.45 -7.67
N TRP A 169 -12.85 -6.92 -6.66
CA TRP A 169 -12.93 -7.50 -5.32
C TRP A 169 -14.37 -7.83 -4.89
N SER A 170 -15.37 -7.24 -5.52
CA SER A 170 -16.79 -7.32 -5.11
C SER A 170 -17.39 -8.74 -5.05
N ASP A 171 -16.76 -9.72 -5.69
CA ASP A 171 -17.16 -11.12 -5.68
C ASP A 171 -16.25 -12.04 -4.84
N LEU A 172 -15.29 -11.46 -4.11
CA LEU A 172 -14.42 -12.22 -3.21
C LEU A 172 -15.09 -12.32 -1.82
N PRO A 173 -15.07 -13.51 -1.19
CA PRO A 173 -15.65 -13.67 0.15
C PRO A 173 -14.87 -12.89 1.22
N GLU A 174 -15.59 -12.16 2.08
CA GLU A 174 -15.04 -11.44 3.23
C GLU A 174 -15.86 -11.71 4.51
N PHE A 175 -15.32 -11.28 5.66
CA PHE A 175 -15.94 -11.44 6.99
C PHE A 175 -16.32 -12.89 7.33
N MET A 176 -15.50 -13.87 6.94
CA MET A 176 -15.79 -15.28 7.19
C MET A 176 -15.22 -15.73 8.55
N PRO A 177 -16.05 -16.21 9.49
CA PRO A 177 -15.55 -16.88 10.68
C PRO A 177 -14.71 -18.10 10.32
N GLU A 178 -13.74 -18.47 11.16
CA GLU A 178 -12.81 -19.57 10.87
C GLU A 178 -13.54 -20.89 10.55
N ALA A 179 -14.61 -21.21 11.27
CA ALA A 179 -15.42 -22.40 11.03
C ALA A 179 -16.07 -22.40 9.63
N GLU A 180 -16.53 -21.25 9.16
CA GLU A 180 -17.07 -21.10 7.81
C GLU A 180 -15.96 -21.20 6.76
N PHE A 181 -14.82 -20.53 6.98
CA PHE A 181 -13.66 -20.62 6.10
C PHE A 181 -13.21 -22.08 5.92
N LYS A 182 -13.06 -22.83 7.02
CA LYS A 182 -12.72 -24.26 6.98
C LYS A 182 -13.78 -25.08 6.23
N ARG A 183 -15.07 -24.83 6.48
CA ARG A 183 -16.16 -25.53 5.79
C ARG A 183 -16.18 -25.28 4.28
N ARG A 184 -15.96 -24.04 3.84
CA ARG A 184 -16.07 -23.63 2.43
C ARG A 184 -14.79 -23.88 1.63
N PHE A 185 -13.64 -23.64 2.24
CA PHE A 185 -12.35 -23.62 1.55
C PHE A 185 -11.41 -24.74 1.97
N GLY A 186 -11.70 -25.47 3.04
CA GLY A 186 -10.88 -26.58 3.53
C GLY A 186 -9.67 -26.16 4.37
N GLY A 187 -9.54 -24.86 4.67
CA GLY A 187 -8.35 -24.30 5.32
C GLY A 187 -7.34 -23.73 4.33
N VAL A 188 -6.24 -23.20 4.85
CA VAL A 188 -5.10 -22.74 4.04
C VAL A 188 -4.52 -23.93 3.26
N ASP A 189 -4.10 -23.70 2.02
CA ASP A 189 -3.53 -24.68 1.07
C ASP A 189 -4.46 -25.78 0.56
N ALA A 190 -5.69 -25.88 1.06
CA ALA A 190 -6.69 -26.76 0.49
C ALA A 190 -7.04 -26.36 -0.97
N PRO A 191 -7.52 -27.30 -1.81
CA PRO A 191 -7.75 -27.03 -3.23
C PRO A 191 -8.66 -25.82 -3.52
N ALA A 192 -9.74 -25.65 -2.75
CA ALA A 192 -10.66 -24.53 -2.92
C ALA A 192 -10.01 -23.18 -2.54
N TYR A 193 -9.22 -23.14 -1.46
CA TYR A 193 -8.40 -21.97 -1.10
C TYR A 193 -7.41 -21.62 -2.22
N ARG A 194 -6.65 -22.61 -2.72
CA ARG A 194 -5.66 -22.38 -3.79
C ARG A 194 -6.32 -21.87 -5.08
N GLY A 195 -7.50 -22.37 -5.43
CA GLY A 195 -8.28 -21.85 -6.56
C GLY A 195 -8.65 -20.38 -6.40
N MET A 196 -9.06 -19.97 -5.19
CA MET A 196 -9.34 -18.55 -4.90
C MET A 196 -8.06 -17.70 -4.94
N MET A 197 -6.95 -18.20 -4.40
CA MET A 197 -5.66 -17.52 -4.48
C MET A 197 -5.19 -17.33 -5.92
N GLN A 198 -5.29 -18.35 -6.76
CA GLN A 198 -4.95 -18.25 -8.19
C GLN A 198 -5.80 -17.18 -8.90
N LYS A 199 -7.11 -17.14 -8.61
CA LYS A 199 -8.01 -16.10 -9.13
C LYS A 199 -7.56 -14.70 -8.69
N ILE A 200 -7.18 -14.51 -7.43
CA ILE A 200 -6.67 -13.23 -6.91
C ILE A 200 -5.35 -12.85 -7.61
N GLU A 201 -4.38 -13.77 -7.66
CA GLU A 201 -3.08 -13.52 -8.31
C GLU A 201 -3.25 -13.14 -9.78
N GLN A 202 -4.15 -13.80 -10.51
CA GLN A 202 -4.44 -13.47 -11.91
C GLN A 202 -4.99 -12.04 -12.05
N ARG A 203 -5.89 -11.63 -11.15
CA ARG A 203 -6.44 -10.27 -11.18
C ARG A 203 -5.42 -9.21 -10.80
N VAL A 204 -4.61 -9.47 -9.77
CA VAL A 204 -3.51 -8.59 -9.36
C VAL A 204 -2.51 -8.45 -10.50
N ALA A 205 -2.13 -9.55 -11.13
CA ALA A 205 -1.23 -9.54 -12.28
C ALA A 205 -1.82 -8.82 -13.51
N ALA A 206 -3.09 -8.44 -13.54
CA ALA A 206 -3.69 -7.65 -14.61
C ALA A 206 -3.78 -6.14 -14.29
N LEU A 207 -3.36 -5.71 -13.09
CA LEU A 207 -3.42 -4.31 -12.69
C LEU A 207 -2.54 -3.43 -13.57
N ARG A 208 -3.11 -2.36 -14.10
CA ARG A 208 -2.44 -1.45 -15.05
C ARG A 208 -1.21 -0.78 -14.44
N VAL A 209 -1.22 -0.47 -13.13
CA VAL A 209 -0.05 0.11 -12.46
C VAL A 209 1.19 -0.80 -12.54
N LEU A 210 0.96 -2.11 -12.70
CA LEU A 210 2.01 -3.12 -12.80
C LEU A 210 2.51 -3.36 -14.24
N HIS A 211 1.95 -2.73 -15.30
CA HIS A 211 2.28 -3.00 -16.71
C HIS A 211 2.56 -1.82 -17.60
#